data_AF-A0A024TXD0-F1
#
_entry.id   AF-A0A024TXD0-F1
#
_cell.length_a   1.000
_cell.length_b   1.000
_cell.length_c   1.000
_cell.angle_alpha   90.00
_cell.angle_beta   90.00
_cell.angle_gamma   90.00
#
_symmetry.space_group_name_H-M   'P 1'
#
loop_
_entity.id
_entity.type
_entity.pdbx_description
1 polymer ?
#
loop_
_entity_poly.entity_id
_entity_poly.type
_entity_poly.pdbx_seq_one_letter_code
_entity_poly.pdbx_strand_id
1 'polypeptide(L)'
;MLKWTEGSDYVRRYRALDASGAAAPTSWSLLPSELPLAATSRLGMFNLTPSDLSPFALQALAWDLGLVAVNRSGTFSWAQVFVKRQGDSMADIAATFDSFTTSPTQTTRECVGGPNGKYLRQERTEYSTFYAKVTKCAVEVLDDVPDGLSAMLAQDALATTDVPSPLLRRHEGPGVGETNMAIHTSPNFGRWPWGECPPSNQPAGLIIPCDFNVKTALLPASSPAMDGWLQDIATRKIQVAATTAPPPPLNPTALPAVNPSAGTSSRPVQATPTVAYVGSGLGLVALVLLVWWCRRRYRRAHPRPLDFEPYLELTATPKGVPPPPPALSPVPSFSLHAVPLTRPMRRRFEGPPPLPPLDSSMILLRLDVSKRLDFGTIECVEVLASGPVTSVYFGYYHARPVAIKALSTSVEINQVQVDTFIEEIRLMASFNHPNIVELVGYAWQDGDPRSLVAVTEYLSQGNLLDFLIAHPGLEFWSRGRTRN
;
A
#
# COMPACT_ATOMS: atom_id res chain seq x y z
N MET A 1 24.79 12.13 -16.63
CA MET A 1 23.55 12.07 -15.83
C MET A 1 22.84 10.77 -16.16
N LEU A 2 22.25 10.09 -15.18
CA LEU A 2 21.44 8.90 -15.47
C LEU A 2 20.25 9.31 -16.34
N LYS A 3 19.76 8.36 -17.13
CA LYS A 3 18.66 8.53 -18.08
C LYS A 3 17.39 9.15 -17.47
N TRP A 4 17.19 9.05 -16.16
CA TRP A 4 15.94 9.39 -15.47
C TRP A 4 16.04 10.48 -14.39
N THR A 5 17.24 11.00 -14.10
CA THR A 5 17.46 11.87 -12.91
C THR A 5 16.50 13.06 -12.82
N GLU A 6 16.16 13.68 -13.94
CA GLU A 6 15.14 14.74 -14.05
C GLU A 6 14.19 14.47 -15.24
N GLY A 7 13.85 13.20 -15.47
CA GLY A 7 13.02 12.77 -16.60
C GLY A 7 11.72 12.10 -16.15
N SER A 8 10.59 12.47 -16.77
CA SER A 8 9.27 11.91 -16.47
C SER A 8 8.72 10.94 -17.53
N ASP A 9 9.58 10.45 -18.44
CA ASP A 9 9.21 9.45 -19.44
C ASP A 9 9.10 8.05 -18.82
N TYR A 10 8.06 7.88 -18.00
CA TYR A 10 7.76 6.62 -17.35
C TYR A 10 7.27 5.56 -18.34
N VAL A 11 6.81 5.92 -19.53
CA VAL A 11 6.46 4.95 -20.58
C VAL A 11 7.67 4.12 -20.97
N ARG A 12 8.78 4.78 -21.34
CA ARG A 12 10.02 4.06 -21.68
C ARG A 12 10.62 3.34 -20.47
N ARG A 13 10.43 3.88 -19.26
CA ARG A 13 10.91 3.22 -18.03
C ARG A 13 10.13 1.94 -17.71
N TYR A 14 8.79 1.98 -17.73
CA TYR A 14 7.96 0.79 -17.51
C TYR A 14 8.16 -0.24 -18.60
N ARG A 15 8.34 0.17 -19.87
CA ARG A 15 8.67 -0.76 -20.95
C ARG A 15 9.99 -1.51 -20.70
N ALA A 16 11.00 -0.83 -20.17
CA ALA A 16 12.26 -1.45 -19.81
C ALA A 16 12.13 -2.41 -18.62
N LEU A 17 11.35 -2.03 -17.60
CA LEU A 17 11.04 -2.89 -16.45
C LEU A 17 10.28 -4.16 -16.87
N ASP A 18 9.25 -4.01 -17.72
CA ASP A 18 8.47 -5.12 -18.27
C ASP A 18 9.35 -6.08 -19.08
N ALA A 19 10.21 -5.54 -19.95
CA ALA A 19 11.15 -6.34 -20.74
C ALA A 19 12.19 -7.07 -19.88
N SER A 20 12.49 -6.58 -18.68
CA SER A 20 13.40 -7.24 -17.72
C SER A 20 12.75 -8.34 -16.90
N GLY A 21 11.42 -8.51 -16.98
CA GLY A 21 10.67 -9.43 -16.14
C GLY A 21 10.50 -8.97 -14.69
N ALA A 22 10.55 -7.65 -14.45
CA ALA A 22 10.32 -7.09 -13.12
C ALA A 22 8.91 -7.45 -12.61
N ALA A 23 8.75 -7.62 -11.30
CA ALA A 23 7.44 -7.81 -10.71
C ALA A 23 6.71 -6.47 -10.57
N ALA A 24 5.46 -6.41 -11.01
CA ALA A 24 4.61 -5.26 -10.77
C ALA A 24 4.34 -5.09 -9.25
N PRO A 25 4.37 -3.87 -8.70
CA PRO A 25 4.06 -3.63 -7.29
C PRO A 25 2.65 -4.09 -6.94
N THR A 26 2.51 -4.75 -5.79
CA THR A 26 1.18 -5.15 -5.28
C THR A 26 0.29 -3.95 -5.02
N SER A 27 0.87 -2.80 -4.65
CA SER A 27 0.13 -1.55 -4.46
C SER A 27 -0.64 -1.09 -5.71
N TRP A 28 -0.30 -1.58 -6.91
CA TRP A 28 -1.04 -1.26 -8.12
C TRP A 28 -2.42 -1.92 -8.17
N SER A 29 -2.69 -2.94 -7.36
CA SER A 29 -4.05 -3.50 -7.22
C SER A 29 -5.02 -2.56 -6.51
N LEU A 30 -4.50 -1.56 -5.79
CA LEU A 30 -5.30 -0.52 -5.15
C LEU A 30 -5.74 0.55 -6.15
N LEU A 31 -5.12 0.60 -7.34
CA LEU A 31 -5.45 1.59 -8.35
C LEU A 31 -6.83 1.29 -8.96
N PRO A 32 -7.54 2.32 -9.46
CA PRO A 32 -8.85 2.09 -10.04
C PRO A 32 -8.75 1.15 -11.24
N SER A 33 -9.50 0.06 -11.20
CA SER A 33 -9.52 -0.97 -12.24
C SER A 33 -10.15 -0.47 -13.55
N GLU A 34 -11.05 0.51 -13.45
CA GLU A 34 -11.69 1.13 -14.61
C GLU A 34 -10.79 2.24 -15.17
N LEU A 35 -10.37 2.05 -16.42
CA LEU A 35 -9.71 3.10 -17.18
C LEU A 35 -10.75 4.01 -17.85
N PRO A 36 -10.51 5.34 -17.90
CA PRO A 36 -11.39 6.26 -18.60
C PRO A 36 -11.58 5.94 -20.09
N LEU A 37 -12.67 6.44 -20.68
CA LEU A 37 -13.02 6.23 -22.09
C LEU A 37 -11.89 6.59 -23.07
N ALA A 38 -11.06 7.59 -22.72
CA ALA A 38 -9.92 7.97 -23.54
C ALA A 38 -8.89 6.83 -23.68
N ALA A 39 -8.66 6.06 -22.61
CA ALA A 39 -7.75 4.93 -22.62
C ALA A 39 -8.29 3.78 -23.47
N THR A 40 -9.57 3.42 -23.28
CA THR A 40 -10.19 2.33 -24.05
C THR A 40 -10.33 2.69 -25.53
N SER A 41 -10.61 3.95 -25.85
CA SER A 41 -10.63 4.45 -27.24
C SER A 41 -9.26 4.33 -27.90
N ARG A 42 -8.18 4.71 -27.20
CA ARG A 42 -6.82 4.60 -27.73
C ARG A 42 -6.40 3.15 -27.94
N LEU A 43 -6.74 2.24 -27.02
CA LEU A 43 -6.52 0.81 -27.21
C LEU A 43 -7.27 0.26 -28.43
N GLY A 44 -8.51 0.72 -28.65
CA GLY A 44 -9.32 0.36 -29.81
C GLY A 44 -8.66 0.69 -31.15
N MET A 45 -7.89 1.79 -31.23
CA MET A 45 -7.13 2.15 -32.44
C MET A 45 -6.07 1.10 -32.82
N PHE A 46 -5.59 0.32 -31.86
CA PHE A 46 -4.62 -0.77 -32.05
C PHE A 46 -5.29 -2.16 -32.02
N ASN A 47 -6.63 -2.23 -31.96
CA ASN A 47 -7.39 -3.47 -31.78
C ASN A 47 -7.01 -4.25 -30.50
N LEU A 48 -6.74 -3.50 -29.43
CA LEU A 48 -6.38 -4.01 -28.11
C LEU A 48 -7.50 -3.77 -27.09
N THR A 49 -7.53 -4.59 -26.05
CA THR A 49 -8.31 -4.42 -24.83
C THR A 49 -7.38 -4.35 -23.62
N PRO A 50 -7.82 -3.87 -22.45
CA PRO A 50 -6.99 -3.82 -21.25
C PRO A 50 -6.38 -5.18 -20.86
N SER A 51 -7.05 -6.29 -21.17
CA SER A 51 -6.56 -7.64 -20.90
C SER A 51 -5.39 -8.08 -21.79
N ASP A 52 -5.15 -7.39 -22.90
CA ASP A 52 -3.99 -7.65 -23.78
C ASP A 52 -2.69 -7.04 -23.24
N LEU A 53 -2.78 -6.14 -22.26
CA LEU A 53 -1.66 -5.38 -21.73
C LEU A 53 -1.09 -6.03 -20.46
N SER A 54 0.23 -5.96 -20.29
CA SER A 54 0.88 -6.22 -19.00
C SER A 54 0.51 -5.15 -17.97
N PRO A 55 0.65 -5.42 -16.66
CA PRO A 55 0.45 -4.39 -15.63
C PRO A 55 1.30 -3.14 -15.86
N PHE A 56 2.53 -3.30 -16.36
CA PHE A 56 3.40 -2.18 -16.72
C PHE A 56 2.88 -1.39 -17.92
N ALA A 57 2.36 -2.05 -18.96
CA ALA A 57 1.77 -1.38 -20.10
C ALA A 57 0.48 -0.63 -19.72
N LEU A 58 -0.34 -1.18 -18.81
CA LEU A 58 -1.51 -0.50 -18.26
C LEU A 58 -1.12 0.76 -17.48
N GLN A 59 -0.14 0.64 -16.58
CA GLN A 59 0.35 1.80 -15.80
C GLN A 59 1.01 2.85 -16.70
N ALA A 60 1.72 2.43 -17.75
CA ALA A 60 2.31 3.33 -18.73
C ALA A 60 1.26 4.05 -19.57
N LEU A 61 0.18 3.36 -19.97
CA LEU A 61 -0.93 3.97 -20.68
C LEU A 61 -1.64 5.01 -19.80
N ALA A 62 -1.91 4.67 -18.54
CA ALA A 62 -2.48 5.60 -17.57
C ALA A 62 -1.59 6.84 -17.42
N TRP A 63 -0.28 6.63 -17.20
CA TRP A 63 0.69 7.73 -17.14
C TRP A 63 0.68 8.58 -18.41
N ASP A 64 0.70 7.99 -19.61
CA ASP A 64 0.76 8.71 -20.89
C ASP A 64 -0.47 9.60 -21.13
N LEU A 65 -1.64 9.17 -20.62
CA LEU A 65 -2.89 9.94 -20.67
C LEU A 65 -2.98 11.02 -19.59
N GLY A 66 -1.98 11.12 -18.71
CA GLY A 66 -2.00 12.04 -17.56
C GLY A 66 -2.83 11.53 -16.40
N LEU A 67 -3.11 10.23 -16.30
CA LEU A 67 -3.84 9.67 -15.17
C LEU A 67 -2.86 9.27 -14.07
N VAL A 68 -2.93 9.97 -12.93
CA VAL A 68 -2.10 9.70 -11.77
C VAL A 68 -3.00 9.31 -10.60
N ALA A 69 -2.58 8.29 -9.85
CA ALA A 69 -3.31 7.84 -8.68
C ALA A 69 -3.36 8.96 -7.63
N VAL A 70 -4.49 9.11 -6.97
CA VAL A 70 -4.64 9.96 -5.80
C VAL A 70 -5.43 9.22 -4.73
N ASN A 71 -5.00 9.32 -3.48
CA ASN A 71 -5.73 8.74 -2.36
C ASN A 71 -6.62 9.84 -1.73
N ARG A 72 -7.93 9.68 -1.90
CA ARG A 72 -8.97 10.55 -1.36
C ARG A 72 -9.66 9.81 -0.22
N SER A 73 -9.35 10.19 1.02
CA SER A 73 -9.96 9.59 2.21
C SER A 73 -9.89 8.05 2.31
N GLY A 74 -8.79 7.44 1.83
CA GLY A 74 -8.58 5.98 1.84
C GLY A 74 -9.00 5.27 0.56
N THR A 75 -9.61 5.97 -0.39
CA THR A 75 -9.98 5.42 -1.70
C THR A 75 -9.06 5.99 -2.78
N PHE A 76 -8.47 5.11 -3.58
CA PHE A 76 -7.69 5.54 -4.74
C PHE A 76 -8.61 5.86 -5.91
N SER A 77 -8.37 7.00 -6.55
CA SER A 77 -9.03 7.44 -7.78
C SER A 77 -8.01 7.97 -8.79
N TRP A 78 -8.40 8.08 -10.05
CA TRP A 78 -7.59 8.77 -11.06
C TRP A 78 -7.75 10.28 -10.93
N ALA A 79 -6.63 11.00 -10.81
CA ALA A 79 -6.56 12.44 -11.01
C ALA A 79 -5.99 12.73 -12.40
N GLN A 80 -6.60 13.67 -13.11
CA GLN A 80 -6.10 14.14 -14.40
C GLN A 80 -4.99 15.16 -14.19
N VAL A 81 -3.83 14.85 -14.75
CA VAL A 81 -2.70 15.75 -14.89
C VAL A 81 -2.73 16.36 -16.29
N PHE A 82 -2.54 17.67 -16.35
CA PHE A 82 -2.52 18.46 -17.56
C PHE A 82 -1.09 18.95 -17.83
N VAL A 83 -0.80 19.26 -19.09
CA VAL A 83 0.44 19.91 -19.53
C VAL A 83 0.21 21.40 -19.78
N LYS A 84 1.26 22.22 -19.69
CA LYS A 84 1.16 23.68 -19.89
C LYS A 84 1.35 24.13 -21.34
N ARG A 85 1.96 23.33 -22.21
CA ARG A 85 2.22 23.71 -23.61
C ARG A 85 1.57 22.74 -24.58
N GLN A 86 1.14 23.25 -25.73
CA GLN A 86 0.54 22.43 -26.76
C GLN A 86 1.57 21.45 -27.34
N GLY A 87 1.18 20.18 -27.45
CA GLY A 87 2.02 19.11 -27.96
C GLY A 87 2.93 18.46 -26.91
N ASP A 88 3.02 19.01 -25.69
CA ASP A 88 3.73 18.35 -24.60
C ASP A 88 2.99 17.07 -24.17
N SER A 89 3.77 16.08 -23.77
CA SER A 89 3.29 14.82 -23.21
C SER A 89 3.65 14.72 -21.72
N MET A 90 3.23 13.64 -21.07
CA MET A 90 3.65 13.35 -19.69
C MET A 90 5.15 13.04 -19.56
N ALA A 91 5.88 12.86 -20.66
CA ALA A 91 7.34 12.80 -20.67
C ALA A 91 8.02 14.16 -20.45
N ASP A 92 7.28 15.27 -20.60
CA ASP A 92 7.83 16.63 -20.64
C ASP A 92 7.59 17.43 -19.34
N ILE A 93 6.89 16.83 -18.36
CA ILE A 93 6.42 17.55 -17.17
C ILE A 93 7.44 17.67 -16.03
N ALA A 94 8.57 16.93 -16.09
CA ALA A 94 9.61 17.03 -15.09
C ALA A 94 10.24 18.43 -15.06
N ALA A 95 10.25 19.06 -13.88
CA ALA A 95 11.01 20.28 -13.62
C ALA A 95 12.49 19.94 -13.37
N THR A 96 13.39 20.88 -13.68
CA THR A 96 14.83 20.75 -13.39
C THR A 96 15.22 21.61 -12.20
N PHE A 97 16.26 21.24 -11.47
CA PHE A 97 16.75 22.08 -10.37
C PHE A 97 17.33 23.42 -10.84
N ASP A 98 17.79 23.49 -12.09
CA ASP A 98 18.17 24.74 -12.75
C ASP A 98 16.98 25.71 -12.87
N SER A 99 15.78 25.19 -13.15
CA SER A 99 14.55 26.01 -13.19
C SER A 99 14.01 26.36 -11.80
N PHE A 100 14.48 25.68 -10.75
CA PHE A 100 14.04 25.86 -9.38
C PHE A 100 14.87 26.90 -8.61
N THR A 101 16.19 26.99 -8.84
CA THR A 101 17.10 27.85 -8.06
C THR A 101 17.13 29.29 -8.56
N THR A 102 15.95 29.89 -8.78
CA THR A 102 15.82 31.23 -9.38
C THR A 102 15.70 32.36 -8.36
N SER A 103 15.65 32.03 -7.07
CA SER A 103 15.52 32.98 -5.96
C SER A 103 16.41 32.56 -4.78
N PRO A 104 16.96 33.51 -3.99
CA PRO A 104 17.73 33.20 -2.77
C PRO A 104 16.93 32.41 -1.70
N THR A 105 15.60 32.46 -1.77
CA THR A 105 14.68 31.75 -0.85
C THR A 105 14.44 30.29 -1.27
N GLN A 106 14.76 29.94 -2.52
CA GLN A 106 14.66 28.59 -3.06
C GLN A 106 16.01 27.90 -2.91
N THR A 107 16.08 26.92 -2.01
CA THR A 107 17.33 26.24 -1.68
C THR A 107 17.20 24.74 -1.89
N THR A 108 18.34 24.11 -2.16
CA THR A 108 18.44 22.69 -2.51
C THR A 108 19.35 22.00 -1.51
N ARG A 109 19.01 20.76 -1.19
CA ARG A 109 19.80 19.87 -0.36
C ARG A 109 20.29 18.71 -1.20
N GLU A 110 21.58 18.42 -1.09
CA GLU A 110 22.17 17.20 -1.63
C GLU A 110 21.94 16.05 -0.65
N CYS A 111 21.38 14.96 -1.14
CA CYS A 111 21.14 13.74 -0.39
C CYS A 111 22.02 12.61 -0.90
N VAL A 112 22.44 11.74 0.02
CA VAL A 112 23.27 10.56 -0.28
C VAL A 112 22.35 9.37 -0.52
N GLY A 113 22.49 8.72 -1.67
CA GLY A 113 21.69 7.56 -2.05
C GLY A 113 21.55 7.39 -3.56
N GLY A 114 20.84 6.34 -3.96
CA GLY A 114 20.60 5.99 -5.35
C GLY A 114 21.84 5.55 -6.12
N PRO A 115 21.70 5.22 -7.42
CA PRO A 115 22.78 4.62 -8.21
C PRO A 115 23.97 5.56 -8.46
N ASN A 116 23.75 6.88 -8.34
CA ASN A 116 24.80 7.90 -8.48
C ASN A 116 25.47 8.26 -7.14
N GLY A 117 25.02 7.68 -6.03
CA GLY A 117 25.46 8.01 -4.68
C GLY A 117 24.95 9.37 -4.16
N LYS A 118 24.54 10.30 -5.03
CA LYS A 118 24.01 11.62 -4.69
C LYS A 118 22.87 12.07 -5.60
N TYR A 119 21.94 12.85 -5.06
CA TYR A 119 20.80 13.46 -5.78
C TYR A 119 20.28 14.70 -5.04
N LEU A 120 19.60 15.60 -5.75
CA LEU A 120 19.07 16.84 -5.19
C LEU A 120 17.61 16.71 -4.73
N ARG A 121 17.30 17.37 -3.61
CA ARG A 121 15.95 17.58 -3.08
C ARG A 121 15.73 19.06 -2.77
N GLN A 122 14.48 19.50 -2.85
CA GLN A 122 14.10 20.82 -2.38
C GLN A 122 14.26 20.89 -0.85
N GLU A 123 15.00 21.90 -0.39
CA GLU A 123 15.18 22.19 1.04
C GLU A 123 14.20 23.26 1.50
N ARG A 124 14.17 24.40 0.80
CA ARG A 124 13.19 25.48 1.03
C ARG A 124 12.62 25.93 -0.30
N THR A 125 11.34 26.26 -0.30
CA THR A 125 10.65 26.79 -1.47
C THR A 125 9.84 28.03 -1.08
N GLU A 126 9.65 28.93 -2.03
CA GLU A 126 8.75 30.06 -1.91
C GLU A 126 7.42 29.70 -2.57
N TYR A 127 6.45 29.29 -1.74
CA TYR A 127 5.19 28.70 -2.23
C TYR A 127 4.49 29.61 -3.23
N SER A 128 4.51 30.94 -3.01
CA SER A 128 3.75 31.92 -3.79
C SER A 128 4.28 32.25 -5.19
N THR A 129 5.54 31.88 -5.50
CA THR A 129 6.17 32.15 -6.81
C THR A 129 6.64 30.88 -7.52
N PHE A 130 6.58 29.75 -6.82
CA PHE A 130 7.04 28.44 -7.30
C PHE A 130 6.28 27.94 -8.54
N TYR A 131 4.96 28.09 -8.58
CA TYR A 131 4.11 27.55 -9.65
C TYR A 131 4.32 28.23 -11.02
N ALA A 132 4.62 29.52 -11.06
CA ALA A 132 4.81 30.23 -12.33
C ALA A 132 6.15 29.90 -13.02
N LYS A 133 7.18 29.53 -12.24
CA LYS A 133 8.55 29.39 -12.73
C LYS A 133 9.01 27.94 -12.89
N VAL A 134 8.49 27.03 -12.06
CA VAL A 134 9.06 25.68 -11.92
C VAL A 134 8.16 24.61 -12.54
N THR A 135 6.83 24.73 -12.42
CA THR A 135 5.93 23.64 -12.79
C THR A 135 5.64 23.62 -14.29
N LYS A 136 5.64 22.42 -14.88
CA LYS A 136 5.30 22.17 -16.29
C LYS A 136 3.98 21.42 -16.48
N CYS A 137 3.42 20.91 -15.40
CA CYS A 137 2.09 20.31 -15.33
C CYS A 137 1.12 21.17 -14.51
N ALA A 138 -0.17 20.87 -14.61
CA ALA A 138 -1.22 21.40 -13.74
C ALA A 138 -2.17 20.28 -13.32
N VAL A 139 -2.77 20.40 -12.13
CA VAL A 139 -3.78 19.48 -11.58
C VAL A 139 -4.80 20.28 -10.81
N GLU A 140 -6.06 19.84 -10.78
CA GLU A 140 -7.07 20.47 -9.91
C GLU A 140 -6.68 20.32 -8.44
N VAL A 141 -6.97 21.34 -7.63
CA VAL A 141 -6.78 21.25 -6.17
C VAL A 141 -7.83 20.29 -5.62
N LEU A 142 -7.37 19.30 -4.87
CA LEU A 142 -8.21 18.29 -4.24
C LEU A 142 -8.13 18.47 -2.72
N ASP A 143 -9.07 19.22 -2.16
CA ASP A 143 -9.07 19.62 -0.74
C ASP A 143 -9.21 18.42 0.22
N ASP A 144 -9.74 17.30 -0.26
CA ASP A 144 -9.92 16.05 0.48
C ASP A 144 -8.70 15.09 0.39
N VAL A 145 -7.60 15.54 -0.21
CA VAL A 145 -6.33 14.80 -0.26
C VAL A 145 -5.43 15.27 0.88
N PRO A 146 -5.08 14.45 1.88
CA PRO A 146 -4.32 14.89 3.04
C PRO A 146 -2.95 15.47 2.67
N ASP A 147 -2.46 16.38 3.52
CA ASP A 147 -1.17 17.03 3.29
C ASP A 147 -0.02 16.03 3.20
N GLY A 148 0.90 16.36 2.32
CA GLY A 148 2.06 15.61 1.89
C GLY A 148 3.21 15.64 2.87
N LEU A 149 3.29 16.66 3.74
CA LEU A 149 4.40 16.87 4.70
C LEU A 149 5.75 16.43 4.14
N SER A 150 6.03 16.72 2.87
CA SER A 150 7.18 16.18 2.14
C SER A 150 7.71 17.17 1.12
N ALA A 151 8.87 16.90 0.55
CA ALA A 151 9.41 17.75 -0.50
C ALA A 151 8.46 17.86 -1.70
N MET A 152 8.48 19.02 -2.36
CA MET A 152 7.70 19.30 -3.56
C MET A 152 8.47 19.07 -4.87
N LEU A 153 9.79 18.94 -4.78
CA LEU A 153 10.69 18.70 -5.91
C LEU A 153 11.86 17.84 -5.44
N ALA A 154 12.19 16.82 -6.21
CA ALA A 154 13.34 15.95 -5.98
C ALA A 154 13.76 15.28 -7.29
N GLN A 155 15.06 15.06 -7.44
CA GLN A 155 15.62 14.24 -8.50
C GLN A 155 15.30 12.76 -8.27
N ASP A 156 15.21 12.00 -9.35
CA ASP A 156 15.08 10.56 -9.31
C ASP A 156 16.40 9.91 -8.88
N ALA A 157 16.35 9.15 -7.79
CA ALA A 157 17.45 8.38 -7.24
C ALA A 157 17.11 6.88 -7.16
N LEU A 158 16.18 6.42 -7.98
CA LEU A 158 15.79 5.02 -8.05
C LEU A 158 16.77 4.21 -8.88
N ALA A 159 17.00 2.96 -8.49
CA ALA A 159 17.70 2.00 -9.31
C ALA A 159 16.91 1.66 -10.58
N THR A 160 17.59 1.16 -11.59
CA THR A 160 16.95 0.73 -12.85
C THR A 160 15.96 -0.41 -12.67
N THR A 161 16.07 -1.15 -11.56
CA THR A 161 15.18 -2.24 -11.14
C THR A 161 14.02 -1.77 -10.26
N ASP A 162 14.10 -0.56 -9.71
CA ASP A 162 13.05 -0.03 -8.84
C ASP A 162 11.86 0.41 -9.69
N VAL A 163 10.68 -0.07 -9.30
CA VAL A 163 9.42 0.27 -9.98
C VAL A 163 8.85 1.55 -9.37
N PRO A 164 8.79 2.66 -10.12
CA PRO A 164 8.19 3.90 -9.63
C PRO A 164 6.67 3.74 -9.50
N SER A 165 6.10 4.35 -8.46
CA SER A 165 4.65 4.32 -8.19
C SER A 165 4.12 5.76 -8.07
N PRO A 166 3.66 6.37 -9.18
CA PRO A 166 3.16 7.74 -9.19
C PRO A 166 1.93 7.91 -8.29
N LEU A 167 2.03 8.80 -7.31
CA LEU A 167 0.96 9.19 -6.41
C LEU A 167 0.93 10.71 -6.28
N LEU A 168 -0.23 11.28 -6.54
CA LEU A 168 -0.50 12.70 -6.36
C LEU A 168 -0.68 13.01 -4.87
N ARG A 169 -0.01 14.06 -4.40
CA ARG A 169 -0.06 14.52 -3.01
C ARG A 169 -0.31 16.02 -2.95
N ARG A 170 -1.07 16.41 -1.93
CA ARG A 170 -1.25 17.80 -1.52
C ARG A 170 -0.04 18.28 -0.72
N HIS A 171 0.28 19.56 -0.75
CA HIS A 171 1.37 20.20 0.00
C HIS A 171 0.87 21.55 0.50
N GLU A 172 0.86 21.75 1.81
CA GLU A 172 0.45 23.02 2.43
C GLU A 172 1.68 23.85 2.85
N GLY A 173 1.71 25.12 2.43
CA GLY A 173 2.77 26.05 2.80
C GLY A 173 2.65 26.49 4.27
N PRO A 174 3.72 26.45 5.09
CA PRO A 174 3.65 26.84 6.49
C PRO A 174 3.17 28.29 6.66
N GLY A 175 2.02 28.48 7.32
CA GLY A 175 1.51 29.81 7.70
C GLY A 175 1.00 30.68 6.56
N VAL A 176 0.91 30.17 5.34
CA VAL A 176 0.40 30.91 4.16
C VAL A 176 -0.95 30.39 3.66
N GLY A 177 -1.38 29.20 4.07
CA GLY A 177 -2.65 28.59 3.62
C GLY A 177 -2.71 28.32 2.12
N GLU A 178 -1.54 28.33 1.46
CA GLU A 178 -1.39 28.01 0.04
C GLU A 178 -1.23 26.50 -0.12
N THR A 179 -2.08 25.92 -0.96
CA THR A 179 -2.11 24.48 -1.26
C THR A 179 -1.53 24.22 -2.64
N ASN A 180 -0.53 23.35 -2.70
CA ASN A 180 0.11 22.91 -3.93
C ASN A 180 -0.04 21.39 -4.13
N MET A 181 0.18 20.92 -5.35
CA MET A 181 0.11 19.51 -5.70
C MET A 181 1.45 19.04 -6.28
N ALA A 182 1.87 17.83 -5.92
CA ALA A 182 3.07 17.21 -6.50
C ALA A 182 2.87 15.71 -6.70
N ILE A 183 3.43 15.19 -7.79
CA ILE A 183 3.45 13.76 -8.11
C ILE A 183 4.70 13.16 -7.47
N HIS A 184 4.53 12.19 -6.59
CA HIS A 184 5.60 11.43 -5.94
C HIS A 184 5.73 10.08 -6.61
N THR A 185 6.94 9.66 -7.01
CA THR A 185 7.11 8.38 -7.73
C THR A 185 7.90 7.33 -6.97
N SER A 186 8.21 7.59 -5.69
CA SER A 186 8.87 6.61 -4.82
C SER A 186 8.09 5.30 -4.75
N PRO A 187 8.76 4.13 -4.80
CA PRO A 187 8.12 2.83 -4.59
C PRO A 187 7.31 2.80 -3.29
N ASN A 188 6.22 2.03 -3.29
CA ASN A 188 5.30 1.87 -2.15
C ASN A 188 4.81 3.19 -1.54
N PHE A 189 4.78 4.28 -2.32
CA PHE A 189 4.40 5.59 -1.83
C PHE A 189 5.28 6.09 -0.68
N GLY A 190 6.58 5.77 -0.68
CA GLY A 190 7.53 6.31 0.30
C GLY A 190 7.43 7.84 0.44
N ARG A 191 7.50 8.35 1.67
CA ARG A 191 7.37 9.77 2.01
C ARG A 191 8.51 10.18 2.94
N TRP A 192 9.09 11.35 2.67
CA TRP A 192 10.15 11.95 3.48
C TRP A 192 9.87 13.44 3.66
N PRO A 193 10.03 13.99 4.88
CA PRO A 193 9.81 15.40 5.14
C PRO A 193 10.55 16.33 4.16
N TRP A 194 9.99 17.51 3.94
CA TRP A 194 10.71 18.57 3.25
C TRP A 194 11.94 18.97 4.08
N GLY A 195 13.02 19.39 3.41
CA GLY A 195 14.27 19.69 4.11
C GLY A 195 15.05 18.48 4.63
N GLU A 196 14.50 17.26 4.49
CA GLU A 196 15.15 16.03 4.91
C GLU A 196 15.53 15.13 3.73
N CYS A 197 16.54 14.28 3.98
CA CYS A 197 16.97 13.26 3.06
C CYS A 197 16.39 11.89 3.47
N PRO A 198 15.88 11.12 2.51
CA PRO A 198 15.68 9.69 2.66
C PRO A 198 16.95 9.02 3.17
N PRO A 199 16.87 7.97 4.02
CA PRO A 199 18.01 7.14 4.36
C PRO A 199 18.66 6.58 3.09
N SER A 200 19.99 6.47 3.08
CA SER A 200 20.75 6.13 1.86
C SER A 200 20.45 4.76 1.27
N ASN A 201 19.84 3.86 2.05
CA ASN A 201 19.40 2.53 1.64
C ASN A 201 17.95 2.49 1.15
N GLN A 202 17.23 3.61 1.15
CA GLN A 202 15.83 3.67 0.72
C GLN A 202 15.70 4.27 -0.69
N PRO A 203 14.82 3.70 -1.52
CA PRO A 203 14.58 4.22 -2.86
C PRO A 203 13.87 5.59 -2.78
N ALA A 204 14.41 6.58 -3.48
CA ALA A 204 13.83 7.92 -3.56
C ALA A 204 13.49 8.29 -5.01
N GLY A 205 12.18 8.38 -5.29
CA GLY A 205 11.67 8.73 -6.61
C GLY A 205 11.73 10.23 -6.91
N LEU A 206 11.55 10.52 -8.19
CA LEU A 206 11.28 11.86 -8.68
C LEU A 206 10.06 12.45 -7.95
N ILE A 207 10.12 13.75 -7.65
CA ILE A 207 8.94 14.51 -7.23
C ILE A 207 8.70 15.62 -8.24
N ILE A 208 7.53 15.59 -8.89
CA ILE A 208 7.17 16.52 -9.95
C ILE A 208 6.12 17.49 -9.42
N PRO A 209 6.44 18.77 -9.23
CA PRO A 209 5.47 19.75 -8.82
C PRO A 209 4.53 20.14 -9.97
N CYS A 210 3.24 20.23 -9.70
CA CYS A 210 2.23 20.71 -10.64
C CYS A 210 1.56 21.98 -10.13
N ASP A 211 1.20 22.84 -11.07
CA ASP A 211 0.36 24.01 -10.84
C ASP A 211 -1.06 23.59 -10.43
N PHE A 212 -1.80 24.49 -9.78
CA PHE A 212 -3.23 24.32 -9.51
C PHE A 212 -4.11 24.99 -10.57
N ASN A 213 -3.55 25.87 -11.38
CA ASN A 213 -4.31 26.58 -12.40
C ASN A 213 -4.50 25.74 -13.66
N VAL A 214 -5.61 25.00 -13.71
CA VAL A 214 -5.97 24.19 -14.89
C VAL A 214 -6.66 24.98 -16.00
N LYS A 215 -7.01 26.27 -15.81
CA LYS A 215 -7.83 27.04 -16.76
C LYS A 215 -7.21 27.18 -18.16
N THR A 216 -5.88 27.16 -18.22
CA THR A 216 -5.10 27.27 -19.47
C THR A 216 -4.32 26.00 -19.77
N ALA A 217 -4.51 24.97 -18.97
CA ALA A 217 -3.79 23.71 -19.12
C ALA A 217 -4.47 22.82 -20.17
N LEU A 218 -3.69 21.92 -20.75
CA LEU A 218 -4.09 21.08 -21.88
C LEU A 218 -3.98 19.61 -21.48
N LEU A 219 -4.81 18.75 -22.07
CA LEU A 219 -4.59 17.31 -21.94
C LEU A 219 -3.24 16.94 -22.56
N PRO A 220 -2.50 15.98 -21.97
CA PRO A 220 -1.23 15.54 -22.54
C PRO A 220 -1.41 14.97 -23.95
N ALA A 221 -0.46 15.26 -24.83
CA ALA A 221 -0.38 14.60 -26.12
C ALA A 221 0.05 13.14 -25.96
N SER A 222 -0.52 12.26 -26.80
CA SER A 222 -0.07 10.87 -26.93
C SER A 222 1.42 10.80 -27.23
N SER A 223 2.20 10.07 -26.43
CA SER A 223 3.62 9.93 -26.72
C SER A 223 3.90 8.89 -27.81
N PRO A 224 4.87 9.14 -28.72
CA PRO A 224 5.34 8.14 -29.67
C PRO A 224 5.87 6.86 -28.99
N ALA A 225 6.36 6.98 -27.75
CA ALA A 225 6.86 5.84 -26.99
C ALA A 225 5.74 4.87 -26.63
N MET A 226 4.57 5.38 -26.23
CA MET A 226 3.43 4.55 -25.88
C MET A 226 2.76 3.98 -27.13
N ASP A 227 2.58 4.79 -28.19
CA ASP A 227 2.02 4.32 -29.46
C ASP A 227 2.87 3.21 -30.07
N GLY A 228 4.20 3.36 -30.07
CA GLY A 228 5.10 2.31 -30.51
C GLY A 228 5.03 1.04 -29.64
N TRP A 229 4.78 1.16 -28.34
CA TRP A 229 4.62 -0.01 -27.47
C TRP A 229 3.28 -0.73 -27.70
N LEU A 230 2.18 0.01 -27.87
CA LEU A 230 0.88 -0.56 -28.22
C LEU A 230 0.93 -1.29 -29.57
N GLN A 231 1.59 -0.71 -30.57
CA GLN A 231 1.80 -1.35 -31.87
C GLN A 231 2.55 -2.69 -31.75
N ASP A 232 3.56 -2.77 -30.89
CA ASP A 232 4.31 -4.01 -30.65
C ASP A 232 3.46 -5.07 -29.94
N ILE A 233 2.61 -4.66 -28.98
CA ILE A 233 1.66 -5.56 -28.32
C ILE A 233 0.65 -6.10 -29.33
N ALA A 234 0.07 -5.24 -30.18
CA ALA A 234 -0.85 -5.65 -31.24
C ALA A 234 -0.21 -6.63 -32.22
N THR A 235 1.03 -6.38 -32.62
CA THR A 235 1.79 -7.27 -33.50
C THR A 235 1.99 -8.65 -32.87
N ARG A 236 2.36 -8.72 -31.59
CA ARG A 236 2.50 -9.98 -30.85
C ARG A 236 1.18 -10.73 -30.71
N LYS A 237 0.07 -10.04 -30.45
CA LYS A 237 -1.27 -10.65 -30.36
C LYS A 237 -1.64 -11.40 -31.64
N ILE A 238 -1.38 -10.80 -32.80
CA ILE A 238 -1.63 -11.42 -34.12
C ILE A 238 -0.72 -12.64 -34.33
N GLN A 239 0.57 -12.53 -33.97
CA GLN A 239 1.53 -13.64 -34.11
C GLN A 239 1.13 -14.85 -33.26
N VAL A 240 0.73 -14.64 -32.01
CA VAL A 240 0.26 -15.71 -31.12
C VAL A 240 -0.97 -16.39 -31.70
N ALA A 241 -1.96 -15.62 -32.16
CA ALA A 241 -3.17 -16.15 -32.78
C ALA A 241 -2.90 -16.98 -34.05
N ALA A 242 -1.89 -16.60 -34.84
CA ALA A 242 -1.48 -17.37 -36.03
C ALA A 242 -0.84 -18.71 -35.66
N THR A 243 -0.10 -18.79 -34.54
CA THR A 243 0.54 -20.03 -34.07
C THR A 243 -0.39 -21.01 -33.36
N THR A 244 -1.52 -20.55 -32.80
CA THR A 244 -2.53 -21.41 -32.16
C THR A 244 -3.64 -21.90 -33.11
N ALA A 245 -3.61 -21.52 -34.39
CA ALA A 245 -4.54 -22.03 -35.38
C ALA A 245 -4.33 -23.55 -35.61
N PRO A 246 -5.38 -24.39 -35.54
CA PRO A 246 -5.24 -25.82 -35.77
C PRO A 246 -4.72 -26.11 -37.18
N PRO A 247 -3.87 -27.14 -37.36
CA PRO A 247 -3.42 -27.54 -38.69
C PRO A 247 -4.64 -27.91 -39.56
N PRO A 248 -4.60 -27.64 -40.87
CA PRO A 248 -5.67 -28.05 -41.78
C PRO A 248 -5.89 -29.57 -41.67
N PRO A 249 -7.14 -30.05 -41.78
CA PRO A 249 -7.45 -31.46 -41.63
C PRO A 249 -6.63 -32.30 -42.61
N LEU A 250 -5.87 -33.26 -42.06
CA LEU A 250 -5.15 -34.27 -42.85
C LEU A 250 -6.16 -35.15 -43.60
N ASN A 251 -6.04 -35.18 -44.91
CA ASN A 251 -6.77 -36.10 -45.79
C ASN A 251 -6.41 -37.56 -45.44
N PRO A 252 -7.37 -38.43 -45.06
CA PRO A 252 -7.09 -39.83 -44.81
C PRO A 252 -7.10 -40.60 -46.13
N THR A 253 -5.93 -40.75 -46.75
CA THR A 253 -5.75 -41.79 -47.78
C THR A 253 -4.29 -42.23 -47.82
N ALA A 254 -3.98 -43.28 -47.06
CA ALA A 254 -3.07 -44.38 -47.41
C ALA A 254 -2.68 -45.16 -46.14
N LEU A 255 -3.27 -46.34 -45.97
CA LEU A 255 -2.65 -47.43 -45.19
C LEU A 255 -1.47 -47.99 -46.00
N PRO A 256 -0.43 -48.54 -45.35
CA PRO A 256 -0.40 -50.00 -45.32
C PRO A 256 0.16 -50.66 -44.04
N ALA A 257 -0.35 -51.87 -43.84
CA ALA A 257 0.30 -53.12 -43.39
C ALA A 257 0.85 -53.27 -41.95
N VAL A 258 0.20 -54.23 -41.30
CA VAL A 258 0.47 -54.92 -40.04
C VAL A 258 1.75 -55.77 -40.11
N ASN A 259 2.44 -55.91 -38.97
CA ASN A 259 3.13 -57.15 -38.59
C ASN A 259 3.07 -57.34 -37.07
N PRO A 260 2.67 -58.52 -36.55
CA PRO A 260 2.61 -58.80 -35.12
C PRO A 260 3.84 -59.56 -34.64
N SER A 261 4.32 -59.29 -33.42
CA SER A 261 5.24 -60.20 -32.72
C SER A 261 5.03 -60.13 -31.20
N ALA A 262 5.00 -61.34 -30.64
CA ALA A 262 4.64 -61.78 -29.31
C ALA A 262 5.43 -61.17 -28.13
N GLY A 263 4.87 -61.33 -26.92
CA GLY A 263 5.63 -61.20 -25.67
C GLY A 263 4.80 -61.19 -24.39
N THR A 264 4.23 -62.34 -24.02
CA THR A 264 3.60 -62.59 -22.71
C THR A 264 4.66 -62.65 -21.59
N SER A 265 4.40 -62.04 -20.43
CA SER A 265 5.01 -62.47 -19.16
C SER A 265 4.20 -61.99 -17.96
N SER A 266 3.44 -62.90 -17.36
CA SER A 266 2.90 -62.82 -16.00
C SER A 266 3.84 -63.52 -15.03
N ARG A 267 4.02 -62.98 -13.81
CA ARG A 267 4.55 -63.74 -12.67
C ARG A 267 3.92 -63.28 -11.34
N PRO A 268 3.89 -64.17 -10.33
CA PRO A 268 2.79 -64.27 -9.39
C PRO A 268 3.10 -63.77 -7.97
N VAL A 269 2.01 -63.60 -7.23
CA VAL A 269 1.94 -63.30 -5.79
C VAL A 269 2.27 -64.56 -4.97
N GLN A 270 3.08 -64.41 -3.92
CA GLN A 270 3.22 -65.40 -2.84
C GLN A 270 3.13 -64.72 -1.48
N ALA A 271 2.38 -65.36 -0.59
CA ALA A 271 2.06 -64.94 0.77
C ALA A 271 2.63 -65.92 1.81
N THR A 272 2.53 -65.49 3.09
CA THR A 272 2.65 -66.22 4.38
C THR A 272 4.02 -66.19 5.09
N PRO A 273 4.10 -66.39 6.43
CA PRO A 273 3.12 -66.16 7.51
C PRO A 273 3.68 -65.38 8.74
N THR A 274 2.77 -64.95 9.61
CA THR A 274 2.98 -64.39 10.95
C THR A 274 2.93 -65.47 12.04
N VAL A 275 3.78 -65.34 13.08
CA VAL A 275 3.59 -66.00 14.40
C VAL A 275 3.84 -64.99 15.52
N ALA A 276 3.03 -65.14 16.57
CA ALA A 276 2.65 -64.18 17.59
C ALA A 276 3.61 -64.03 18.79
N TYR A 277 3.61 -62.84 19.38
CA TYR A 277 3.96 -62.61 20.79
C TYR A 277 2.76 -61.96 21.49
N VAL A 278 1.92 -62.77 22.13
CA VAL A 278 0.83 -62.31 23.02
C VAL A 278 1.26 -62.60 24.45
N GLY A 279 1.46 -61.55 25.25
CA GLY A 279 1.74 -61.69 26.68
C GLY A 279 2.28 -60.43 27.36
N SER A 280 2.99 -59.57 26.62
CA SER A 280 3.53 -58.30 27.15
C SER A 280 2.71 -57.07 26.75
N GLY A 281 1.77 -57.21 25.81
CA GLY A 281 1.06 -56.09 25.19
C GLY A 281 0.08 -55.36 26.11
N LEU A 282 -0.60 -56.06 27.02
CA LEU A 282 -1.65 -55.42 27.84
C LEU A 282 -1.09 -54.44 28.88
N GLY A 283 0.03 -54.80 29.53
CA GLY A 283 0.72 -53.87 30.45
C GLY A 283 1.30 -52.68 29.72
N LEU A 284 1.83 -52.89 28.52
CA LEU A 284 2.44 -51.83 27.71
C LEU A 284 1.38 -50.88 27.12
N VAL A 285 0.25 -51.41 26.67
CA VAL A 285 -0.89 -50.62 26.18
C VAL A 285 -1.52 -49.81 27.33
N ALA A 286 -1.71 -50.40 28.51
CA ALA A 286 -2.22 -49.68 29.67
C ALA A 286 -1.27 -48.55 30.10
N LEU A 287 0.04 -48.80 30.11
CA LEU A 287 1.05 -47.80 30.46
C LEU A 287 1.15 -46.70 29.40
N VAL A 288 1.03 -47.02 28.11
CA VAL A 288 0.97 -46.05 27.02
C VAL A 288 -0.30 -45.19 27.12
N LEU A 289 -1.45 -45.77 27.45
CA LEU A 289 -2.70 -45.02 27.61
C LEU A 289 -2.65 -44.11 28.85
N LEU A 290 -2.03 -44.55 29.94
CA LEU A 290 -1.87 -43.77 31.17
C LEU A 290 -0.88 -42.61 30.94
N VAL A 291 0.26 -42.88 30.27
CA VAL A 291 1.21 -41.85 29.84
C VAL A 291 0.57 -40.88 28.83
N TRP A 292 -0.24 -41.37 27.89
CA TRP A 292 -0.98 -40.54 26.95
C TRP A 292 -2.02 -39.67 27.66
N TRP A 293 -2.75 -40.22 28.62
CA TRP A 293 -3.75 -39.49 29.42
C TRP A 293 -3.10 -38.45 30.34
N CYS A 294 -2.01 -38.80 31.04
CA CYS A 294 -1.21 -37.86 31.82
C CYS A 294 -0.56 -36.79 30.94
N ARG A 295 -0.02 -37.14 29.77
CA ARG A 295 0.51 -36.16 28.80
C ARG A 295 -0.59 -35.30 28.19
N ARG A 296 -1.80 -35.81 28.00
CA ARG A 296 -2.94 -35.06 27.48
C ARG A 296 -3.48 -34.10 28.53
N ARG A 297 -3.53 -34.51 29.80
CA ARG A 297 -3.91 -33.67 30.93
C ARG A 297 -2.84 -32.61 31.23
N TYR A 298 -1.56 -32.99 31.19
CA TYR A 298 -0.43 -32.08 31.29
C TYR A 298 -0.39 -31.08 30.13
N ARG A 299 -0.56 -31.53 28.87
CA ARG A 299 -0.66 -30.63 27.70
C ARG A 299 -1.88 -29.71 27.71
N ARG A 300 -2.99 -30.09 28.37
CA ARG A 300 -4.17 -29.23 28.53
C ARG A 300 -3.99 -28.20 29.64
N ALA A 301 -3.32 -28.56 30.73
CA ALA A 301 -3.04 -27.63 31.82
C ALA A 301 -1.82 -26.73 31.54
N HIS A 302 -0.88 -27.22 30.72
CA HIS A 302 0.36 -26.57 30.34
C HIS A 302 0.51 -26.78 28.82
N PRO A 303 -0.18 -25.99 27.98
CA PRO A 303 0.12 -25.98 26.56
C PRO A 303 1.62 -25.74 26.43
N ARG A 304 2.34 -26.67 25.82
CA ARG A 304 3.72 -26.41 25.45
C ARG A 304 3.68 -25.14 24.60
N PRO A 305 4.55 -24.14 24.87
CA PRO A 305 4.87 -23.17 23.84
C PRO A 305 5.14 -24.00 22.58
N LEU A 306 4.40 -23.74 21.51
CA LEU A 306 4.81 -24.27 20.24
C LEU A 306 6.18 -23.66 20.03
N ASP A 307 7.22 -24.49 20.15
CA ASP A 307 8.56 -24.18 19.69
C ASP A 307 8.44 -24.04 18.16
N PHE A 308 7.93 -22.89 17.74
CA PHE A 308 8.29 -22.33 16.48
C PHE A 308 9.76 -21.98 16.61
N GLU A 309 10.57 -22.61 15.76
CA GLU A 309 11.81 -22.02 15.25
C GLU A 309 11.61 -20.51 15.23
N PRO A 310 12.44 -19.73 15.96
CA PRO A 310 12.20 -18.31 16.18
C PRO A 310 12.03 -17.70 14.80
N TYR A 311 10.78 -17.40 14.47
CA TYR A 311 10.44 -16.68 13.26
C TYR A 311 11.30 -15.43 13.36
N LEU A 312 12.27 -15.32 12.45
CA LEU A 312 13.17 -14.17 12.33
C LEU A 312 12.40 -12.94 12.76
N GLU A 313 12.88 -12.24 13.79
CA GLU A 313 12.27 -11.02 14.32
C GLU A 313 11.66 -10.22 13.18
N LEU A 314 10.33 -10.24 13.09
CA LEU A 314 9.59 -9.42 12.15
C LEU A 314 9.58 -8.00 12.71
N THR A 315 10.70 -7.31 12.54
CA THR A 315 10.74 -5.85 12.41
C THR A 315 10.13 -5.42 11.06
N ALA A 316 9.12 -6.15 10.57
CA ALA A 316 8.42 -5.87 9.33
C ALA A 316 7.34 -4.82 9.63
N THR A 317 7.79 -3.58 9.64
CA THR A 317 6.94 -2.43 9.35
C THR A 317 6.39 -2.57 7.93
N PRO A 318 5.33 -1.84 7.54
CA PRO A 318 5.05 -1.60 6.13
C PRO A 318 6.38 -1.24 5.46
N LYS A 319 6.72 -1.93 4.36
CA LYS A 319 8.06 -1.87 3.75
C LYS A 319 8.51 -0.41 3.58
N GLY A 320 9.38 0.08 4.46
CA GLY A 320 9.97 1.43 4.38
C GLY A 320 9.93 2.32 5.63
N VAL A 321 9.27 1.96 6.74
CA VAL A 321 9.25 2.80 7.95
C VAL A 321 10.26 2.28 8.99
N PRO A 322 11.37 2.96 9.31
CA PRO A 322 12.24 2.52 10.41
C PRO A 322 11.56 2.73 11.78
N PRO A 323 11.85 1.90 12.80
CA PRO A 323 11.35 2.13 14.16
C PRO A 323 11.93 3.45 14.72
N PRO A 324 11.17 4.19 15.55
CA PRO A 324 11.67 5.40 16.17
C PRO A 324 12.89 5.08 17.07
N PRO A 325 13.90 5.97 17.15
CA PRO A 325 15.05 5.77 18.03
C PRO A 325 14.60 5.75 19.51
N PRO A 326 15.27 4.99 20.39
CA PRO A 326 14.92 4.92 21.80
C PRO A 326 15.00 6.32 22.43
N ALA A 327 13.91 6.71 23.11
CA ALA A 327 13.72 8.04 23.65
C ALA A 327 14.80 8.40 24.70
N LEU A 328 15.75 9.25 24.31
CA LEU A 328 16.55 10.05 25.22
C LEU A 328 15.97 11.47 25.22
N SER A 329 15.16 11.75 26.25
CA SER A 329 14.70 13.08 26.68
C SER A 329 13.61 13.78 25.84
N PRO A 330 12.78 14.65 26.47
CA PRO A 330 11.46 15.00 25.96
C PRO A 330 11.55 16.02 24.83
N VAL A 331 11.13 15.60 23.63
CA VAL A 331 10.82 16.50 22.51
C VAL A 331 9.50 17.20 22.83
N PRO A 332 9.34 18.51 22.58
CA PRO A 332 8.09 19.20 22.87
C PRO A 332 6.97 18.63 22.02
N SER A 333 5.95 18.13 22.70
CA SER A 333 4.67 17.70 22.15
C SER A 333 4.06 18.78 21.27
N PHE A 334 3.76 18.48 20.01
CA PHE A 334 2.85 19.29 19.21
C PHE A 334 1.46 19.26 19.85
N SER A 335 1.13 20.30 20.62
CA SER A 335 -0.23 20.52 21.09
C SER A 335 -1.11 20.95 19.92
N LEU A 336 -2.20 20.23 19.68
CA LEU A 336 -3.37 20.74 18.98
C LEU A 336 -3.98 21.86 19.84
N HIS A 337 -3.49 23.09 19.69
CA HIS A 337 -4.13 24.28 20.23
C HIS A 337 -4.82 25.03 19.12
N ALA A 338 -6.14 25.13 19.23
CA ALA A 338 -6.96 26.03 18.42
C ALA A 338 -6.54 27.47 18.69
N VAL A 339 -6.05 28.17 17.67
CA VAL A 339 -5.77 29.61 17.73
C VAL A 339 -7.09 30.37 17.62
N PRO A 340 -7.43 31.30 18.55
CA PRO A 340 -8.67 32.05 18.45
C PRO A 340 -8.55 33.14 17.38
N LEU A 341 -9.30 32.97 16.28
CA LEU A 341 -9.53 34.00 15.28
C LEU A 341 -10.31 35.16 15.90
N THR A 342 -9.67 36.33 16.03
CA THR A 342 -10.37 37.59 16.30
C THR A 342 -10.37 38.43 15.03
N ARG A 343 -11.54 38.59 14.39
CA ARG A 343 -11.99 39.80 13.68
C ARG A 343 -13.45 39.69 13.22
N PRO A 344 -14.15 40.80 12.92
CA PRO A 344 -15.51 40.99 13.40
C PRO A 344 -16.59 40.72 12.36
N MET A 345 -17.71 40.25 12.89
CA MET A 345 -19.10 40.57 12.53
C MET A 345 -19.47 40.52 11.04
N ARG A 346 -19.99 39.37 10.61
CA ARG A 346 -21.04 39.33 9.58
C ARG A 346 -22.06 38.21 9.87
N ARG A 347 -23.29 38.68 10.10
CA ARG A 347 -24.62 38.02 10.13
C ARG A 347 -24.68 36.54 10.54
N ARG A 348 -25.20 36.36 11.77
CA ARG A 348 -25.66 35.11 12.38
C ARG A 348 -26.70 34.43 11.49
N PHE A 349 -26.30 33.34 10.84
CA PHE A 349 -27.22 32.24 10.52
C PHE A 349 -27.22 31.34 11.75
N GLU A 350 -28.36 31.17 12.41
CA GLU A 350 -28.50 30.21 13.51
C GLU A 350 -28.50 28.80 12.89
N GLY A 351 -27.36 28.12 13.02
CA GLY A 351 -27.24 26.70 12.75
C GLY A 351 -27.98 25.87 13.82
N PRO A 352 -28.14 24.56 13.59
CA PRO A 352 -28.74 23.66 14.57
C PRO A 352 -28.03 23.74 15.93
N PRO A 353 -28.74 23.47 17.04
CA PRO A 353 -28.18 23.58 18.38
C PRO A 353 -26.94 22.67 18.53
N PRO A 354 -25.89 23.11 19.25
CA PRO A 354 -24.72 22.28 19.50
C PRO A 354 -25.15 21.01 20.23
N LEU A 355 -24.61 19.87 19.80
CA LEU A 355 -24.85 18.59 20.46
C LEU A 355 -24.45 18.66 21.95
N PRO A 356 -25.14 17.91 22.82
CA PRO A 356 -24.76 17.83 24.22
C PRO A 356 -23.31 17.33 24.37
N PRO A 357 -22.56 17.81 25.39
CA PRO A 357 -21.20 17.35 25.64
C PRO A 357 -21.18 15.84 25.88
N LEU A 358 -20.20 15.17 25.29
CA LEU A 358 -20.03 13.72 25.41
C LEU A 358 -19.48 13.36 26.79
N ASP A 359 -20.02 12.30 27.38
CA ASP A 359 -19.65 11.85 28.72
C ASP A 359 -18.49 10.84 28.66
N SER A 360 -17.40 11.17 29.36
CA SER A 360 -16.21 10.30 29.48
C SER A 360 -16.31 9.29 30.63
N SER A 361 -17.30 9.42 31.52
CA SER A 361 -17.47 8.57 32.71
C SER A 361 -17.62 7.08 32.34
N MET A 362 -18.22 6.81 31.19
CA MET A 362 -18.49 5.46 30.68
C MET A 362 -17.23 4.71 30.25
N ILE A 363 -16.20 5.41 29.78
CA ILE A 363 -14.92 4.80 29.38
C ILE A 363 -14.25 4.18 30.60
N LEU A 364 -14.20 4.92 31.71
CA LEU A 364 -13.57 4.47 32.97
C LEU A 364 -14.40 3.42 33.71
N LEU A 365 -15.72 3.43 33.57
CA LEU A 365 -16.60 2.48 34.25
C LEU A 365 -16.63 1.10 33.57
N ARG A 366 -16.49 1.05 32.23
CA ARG A 366 -16.71 -0.18 31.44
C ARG A 366 -15.43 -0.86 30.96
N LEU A 367 -14.32 -0.15 30.91
CA LEU A 367 -13.03 -0.68 30.46
C LEU A 367 -12.08 -0.91 31.63
N ASP A 368 -11.28 -1.97 31.52
CA ASP A 368 -10.29 -2.31 32.54
C ASP A 368 -9.14 -1.29 32.54
N VAL A 369 -9.04 -0.52 33.62
CA VAL A 369 -8.05 0.55 33.79
C VAL A 369 -6.61 0.04 33.63
N SER A 370 -6.33 -1.24 33.89
CA SER A 370 -5.00 -1.82 33.70
C SER A 370 -4.55 -1.88 32.24
N LYS A 371 -5.49 -1.76 31.29
CA LYS A 371 -5.25 -1.72 29.84
C LYS A 371 -5.24 -0.29 29.27
N ARG A 372 -5.39 0.73 30.11
CA ARG A 372 -5.28 2.14 29.70
C ARG A 372 -3.82 2.49 29.38
N LEU A 373 -3.60 3.02 28.19
CA LEU A 373 -2.30 3.52 27.73
C LEU A 373 -2.24 5.05 27.87
N ASP A 374 -1.03 5.60 27.89
CA ASP A 374 -0.83 7.04 27.75
C ASP A 374 -1.05 7.44 26.28
N PHE A 375 -2.05 8.29 26.03
CA PHE A 375 -2.40 8.75 24.69
C PHE A 375 -1.22 9.41 23.96
N GLY A 376 -0.36 10.14 24.68
CA GLY A 376 0.80 10.82 24.09
C GLY A 376 1.91 9.89 23.59
N THR A 377 1.86 8.60 23.95
CA THR A 377 2.87 7.60 23.56
C THR A 377 2.48 6.78 22.32
N ILE A 378 1.29 7.06 21.76
CA ILE A 378 0.76 6.39 20.57
C ILE A 378 1.04 7.27 19.36
N GLU A 379 1.80 6.73 18.42
CA GLU A 379 2.19 7.44 17.20
C GLU A 379 1.42 6.86 16.00
N CYS A 380 0.43 7.60 15.48
CA CYS A 380 -0.24 7.24 14.23
C CYS A 380 0.63 7.65 13.04
N VAL A 381 0.91 6.71 12.12
CA VAL A 381 1.82 6.92 10.99
C VAL A 381 1.07 6.97 9.65
N GLU A 382 0.26 5.95 9.33
CA GLU A 382 -0.51 5.90 8.09
C GLU A 382 -1.91 5.33 8.33
N VAL A 383 -2.89 5.71 7.51
CA VAL A 383 -4.22 5.09 7.53
C VAL A 383 -4.16 3.77 6.75
N LEU A 384 -4.51 2.67 7.39
CA LEU A 384 -4.64 1.35 6.77
C LEU A 384 -6.04 1.12 6.18
N ALA A 385 -7.08 1.60 6.86
CA ALA A 385 -8.46 1.45 6.44
C ALA A 385 -9.33 2.56 7.02
N SER A 386 -10.32 3.03 6.26
CA SER A 386 -11.30 4.03 6.73
C SER A 386 -12.70 3.45 6.64
N GLY A 387 -13.43 3.49 7.74
CA GLY A 387 -14.86 3.19 7.79
C GLY A 387 -15.69 4.44 8.09
N PRO A 388 -17.03 4.33 8.05
CA PRO A 388 -17.92 5.48 8.25
C PRO A 388 -17.81 6.13 9.64
N VAL A 389 -17.47 5.34 10.67
CA VAL A 389 -17.41 5.78 12.08
C VAL A 389 -16.01 5.65 12.66
N THR A 390 -15.20 4.71 12.16
CA THR A 390 -13.85 4.45 12.68
C THR A 390 -12.85 4.38 11.54
N SER A 391 -11.61 4.76 11.81
CA SER A 391 -10.47 4.57 10.91
C SER A 391 -9.41 3.75 11.62
N VAL A 392 -8.66 2.96 10.87
CA VAL A 392 -7.57 2.12 11.35
C VAL A 392 -6.26 2.68 10.79
N TYR A 393 -5.30 2.89 11.67
CA TYR A 393 -3.98 3.40 11.34
C TYR A 393 -2.92 2.34 11.64
N PHE A 394 -1.84 2.34 10.89
CA PHE A 394 -0.57 1.77 11.34
C PHE A 394 0.15 2.82 12.17
N GLY A 395 0.85 2.37 13.19
CA GLY A 395 1.59 3.25 14.07
C GLY A 395 2.55 2.53 15.00
N TYR A 396 3.04 3.26 16.00
CA TYR A 396 3.91 2.73 17.03
C TYR A 396 3.37 3.00 18.43
N TYR A 397 3.61 2.06 19.32
CA TYR A 397 3.46 2.23 20.75
C TYR A 397 4.74 1.71 21.43
N HIS A 398 5.53 2.59 22.05
CA HIS A 398 6.87 2.26 22.56
C HIS A 398 7.75 1.50 21.55
N ALA A 399 7.82 1.99 20.31
CA ALA A 399 8.52 1.37 19.18
C ALA A 399 8.01 -0.03 18.74
N ARG A 400 6.95 -0.57 19.36
CA ARG A 400 6.23 -1.75 18.87
C ARG A 400 5.29 -1.33 17.73
N PRO A 401 5.38 -1.94 16.54
CA PRO A 401 4.40 -1.72 15.48
C PRO A 401 3.00 -2.16 15.93
N VAL A 402 2.01 -1.30 15.72
CA VAL A 402 0.63 -1.52 16.16
C VAL A 402 -0.37 -1.09 15.10
N ALA A 403 -1.56 -1.68 15.16
CA ALA A 403 -2.73 -1.13 14.47
C ALA A 403 -3.57 -0.33 15.47
N ILE A 404 -3.96 0.88 15.09
CA ILE A 404 -4.64 1.84 15.95
C ILE A 404 -6.00 2.11 15.33
N LYS A 405 -7.06 1.61 15.94
CA LYS A 405 -8.43 1.93 15.53
C LYS A 405 -8.90 3.15 16.30
N ALA A 406 -9.33 4.19 15.61
CA ALA A 406 -9.79 5.45 16.19
C ALA A 406 -11.19 5.81 15.67
N LEU A 407 -11.96 6.57 16.45
CA LEU A 407 -13.16 7.22 15.94
C LEU A 407 -12.78 8.22 14.85
N SER A 408 -13.58 8.28 13.79
CA SER A 408 -13.30 9.14 12.64
C SER A 408 -13.48 10.62 13.00
N THR A 409 -12.54 11.45 12.55
CA THR A 409 -12.61 12.91 12.69
C THR A 409 -13.42 13.57 11.56
N SER A 410 -13.77 12.82 10.51
CA SER A 410 -14.48 13.31 9.33
C SER A 410 -16.00 13.39 9.50
N VAL A 411 -16.54 12.91 10.62
CA VAL A 411 -17.96 12.90 10.92
C VAL A 411 -18.20 13.35 12.35
N GLU A 412 -19.38 13.92 12.61
CA GLU A 412 -19.78 14.28 13.96
C GLU A 412 -20.10 13.00 14.74
N ILE A 413 -19.30 12.73 15.78
CA ILE A 413 -19.43 11.54 16.62
C ILE A 413 -20.36 11.82 17.79
N ASN A 414 -21.40 11.00 17.93
CA ASN A 414 -22.35 11.06 19.04
C ASN A 414 -22.05 10.01 20.14
N GLN A 415 -22.74 10.10 21.27
CA GLN A 415 -22.51 9.21 22.42
C GLN A 415 -22.77 7.73 22.09
N VAL A 416 -23.74 7.43 21.23
CA VAL A 416 -24.06 6.05 20.83
C VAL A 416 -22.89 5.40 20.11
N GLN A 417 -22.18 6.15 19.26
CA GLN A 417 -21.01 5.67 18.55
C GLN A 417 -19.81 5.46 19.49
N VAL A 418 -19.61 6.37 20.44
CA VAL A 418 -18.59 6.21 21.50
C VAL A 418 -18.89 4.96 22.33
N ASP A 419 -20.13 4.79 22.81
CA ASP A 419 -20.54 3.64 23.62
C ASP A 419 -20.39 2.32 22.86
N THR A 420 -20.74 2.31 21.57
CA THR A 420 -20.54 1.13 20.71
C THR A 420 -19.07 0.76 20.60
N PHE A 421 -18.21 1.75 20.43
CA PHE A 421 -16.77 1.51 20.33
C PHE A 421 -16.17 1.04 21.67
N ILE A 422 -16.66 1.56 22.80
CA ILE A 422 -16.30 1.06 24.14
C ILE A 422 -16.64 -0.43 24.29
N GLU A 423 -17.83 -0.87 23.88
CA GLU A 423 -18.20 -2.30 23.96
C GLU A 423 -17.34 -3.18 23.04
N GLU A 424 -16.94 -2.67 21.87
CA GLU A 424 -15.98 -3.36 21.00
C GLU A 424 -14.64 -3.57 21.70
N ILE A 425 -14.06 -2.50 22.29
CA ILE A 425 -12.80 -2.57 23.05
C ILE A 425 -12.92 -3.55 24.22
N ARG A 426 -14.03 -3.48 24.96
CA ARG A 426 -14.32 -4.37 26.09
C ARG A 426 -14.35 -5.83 25.66
N LEU A 427 -15.01 -6.12 24.54
CA LEU A 427 -15.07 -7.47 23.98
C LEU A 427 -13.68 -7.95 23.57
N MET A 428 -12.90 -7.12 22.87
CA MET A 428 -11.52 -7.44 22.49
C MET A 428 -10.64 -7.73 23.70
N ALA A 429 -10.77 -6.95 24.77
CA ALA A 429 -10.03 -7.13 26.03
C ALA A 429 -10.32 -8.48 26.72
N SER A 430 -11.44 -9.13 26.40
CA SER A 430 -11.81 -10.44 26.98
C SER A 430 -11.11 -11.64 26.32
N PHE A 431 -10.45 -11.43 25.17
CA PHE A 431 -9.78 -12.51 24.44
C PHE A 431 -8.27 -12.56 24.74
N ASN A 432 -7.77 -13.78 24.90
CA ASN A 432 -6.34 -14.06 24.96
C ASN A 432 -6.08 -15.42 24.28
N HIS A 433 -5.77 -15.40 22.99
CA HIS A 433 -5.54 -16.60 22.20
C HIS A 433 -4.62 -16.31 21.00
N PRO A 434 -3.66 -17.19 20.63
CA PRO A 434 -2.69 -16.96 19.55
C PRO A 434 -3.27 -16.90 18.13
N ASN A 435 -4.60 -17.00 17.97
CA ASN A 435 -5.29 -16.90 16.68
C ASN A 435 -6.40 -15.84 16.70
N ILE A 436 -6.41 -14.98 17.71
CA ILE A 436 -7.28 -13.83 17.84
C ILE A 436 -6.35 -12.62 18.02
N VAL A 437 -6.60 -11.54 17.29
CA VAL A 437 -5.80 -10.32 17.36
C VAL A 437 -5.76 -9.79 18.80
N GLU A 438 -4.56 -9.65 19.36
CA GLU A 438 -4.33 -9.15 20.70
C GLU A 438 -4.67 -7.65 20.82
N LEU A 439 -5.48 -7.30 21.83
CA LEU A 439 -5.60 -5.92 22.29
C LEU A 439 -4.43 -5.57 23.22
N VAL A 440 -3.56 -4.68 22.75
CA VAL A 440 -2.44 -4.11 23.53
C VAL A 440 -3.02 -3.21 24.62
N GLY A 441 -3.94 -2.32 24.26
CA GLY A 441 -4.65 -1.45 25.20
C GLY A 441 -5.51 -0.42 24.49
N TYR A 442 -5.94 0.60 25.22
CA TYR A 442 -6.76 1.70 24.71
C TYR A 442 -6.34 3.02 25.34
N ALA A 443 -6.61 4.14 24.66
CA ALA A 443 -6.30 5.47 25.18
C ALA A 443 -7.29 6.51 24.67
N TRP A 444 -7.36 7.64 25.36
CA TRP A 444 -8.05 8.85 24.92
C TRP A 444 -7.40 10.05 25.62
N GLN A 445 -7.54 11.22 25.02
CA GLN A 445 -7.19 12.50 25.60
C GLN A 445 -8.21 12.89 26.68
N ASP A 446 -7.71 13.26 27.86
CA ASP A 446 -8.57 13.68 28.97
C ASP A 446 -9.48 14.85 28.55
N GLY A 447 -10.77 14.71 28.81
CA GLY A 447 -11.80 15.69 28.43
C GLY A 447 -12.30 15.59 26.99
N ASP A 448 -11.78 14.68 26.15
CA ASP A 448 -12.29 14.44 24.81
C ASP A 448 -12.51 12.94 24.52
N PRO A 449 -13.69 12.38 24.79
CA PRO A 449 -13.98 10.97 24.54
C PRO A 449 -14.00 10.61 23.05
N ARG A 450 -14.04 11.58 22.13
CA ARG A 450 -13.94 11.33 20.67
C ARG A 450 -12.54 10.94 20.23
N SER A 451 -11.54 11.25 21.04
CA SER A 451 -10.15 10.84 20.82
C SER A 451 -9.89 9.39 21.21
N LEU A 452 -10.93 8.62 21.60
CA LEU A 452 -10.78 7.22 21.97
C LEU A 452 -10.16 6.40 20.84
N VAL A 453 -9.11 5.66 21.18
CA VAL A 453 -8.41 4.72 20.32
C VAL A 453 -8.26 3.35 20.98
N ALA A 454 -8.32 2.32 20.15
CA ALA A 454 -7.97 0.94 20.50
C ALA A 454 -6.66 0.56 19.79
N VAL A 455 -5.71 0.02 20.55
CA VAL A 455 -4.38 -0.36 20.04
C VAL A 455 -4.26 -1.87 20.06
N THR A 456 -3.98 -2.45 18.90
CA THR A 456 -3.80 -3.90 18.73
C THR A 456 -2.42 -4.22 18.18
N GLU A 457 -2.05 -5.50 18.21
CA GLU A 457 -0.93 -5.96 17.41
C GLU A 457 -1.15 -5.64 15.91
N TYR A 458 -0.05 -5.40 15.20
CA TYR A 458 -0.06 -5.22 13.76
C TYR A 458 0.25 -6.55 13.05
N LEU A 459 -0.60 -6.94 12.10
CA LEU A 459 -0.40 -8.14 11.28
C LEU A 459 0.14 -7.74 9.90
N SER A 460 1.44 -7.92 9.69
CA SER A 460 2.16 -7.43 8.51
C SER A 460 1.76 -8.08 7.18
N GLN A 461 1.10 -9.25 7.23
CA GLN A 461 0.65 -9.97 6.04
C GLN A 461 -0.77 -9.59 5.61
N GLY A 462 -1.38 -8.60 6.27
CA GLY A 462 -2.71 -8.11 5.94
C GLY A 462 -3.84 -9.09 6.28
N ASN A 463 -5.01 -8.87 5.69
CA ASN A 463 -6.15 -9.77 5.89
C ASN A 463 -6.05 -11.01 4.99
N LEU A 464 -6.80 -12.06 5.35
CA LEU A 464 -6.75 -13.35 4.65
C LEU A 464 -7.17 -13.25 3.17
N LEU A 465 -8.13 -12.39 2.84
CA LEU A 465 -8.58 -12.22 1.45
C LEU A 465 -7.43 -11.71 0.59
N ASP A 466 -6.77 -10.63 1.02
CA ASP A 466 -5.62 -10.06 0.33
C ASP A 466 -4.47 -11.06 0.25
N PHE A 467 -4.23 -11.80 1.35
CA PHE A 467 -3.21 -12.83 1.39
C PHE A 467 -3.46 -13.95 0.38
N LEU A 468 -4.70 -14.43 0.25
CA LEU A 468 -5.05 -15.48 -0.71
C LEU A 468 -5.00 -14.99 -2.16
N ILE A 469 -5.41 -13.75 -2.42
CA ILE A 469 -5.28 -13.12 -3.74
C ILE A 469 -3.80 -13.00 -4.13
N ALA A 470 -2.94 -12.62 -3.18
CA ALA A 470 -1.50 -12.49 -3.41
C ALA A 470 -0.77 -13.84 -3.58
N HIS A 471 -1.39 -14.95 -3.15
CA HIS A 471 -0.79 -16.28 -3.18
C HIS A 471 -1.74 -17.30 -3.85
N PRO A 472 -2.04 -17.16 -5.15
CA PRO A 472 -3.01 -18.02 -5.85
C PRO A 472 -2.57 -19.49 -5.93
N GLY A 473 -1.28 -19.78 -5.69
CA GLY A 473 -0.71 -21.12 -5.66
C GLY A 473 -0.74 -21.81 -4.29
N LEU A 474 -1.31 -21.19 -3.25
CA LEU A 474 -1.55 -21.90 -1.99
C LEU A 474 -2.62 -22.96 -2.21
N GLU A 475 -2.22 -24.24 -2.25
CA GLU A 475 -3.16 -25.35 -2.30
C GLU A 475 -3.91 -25.48 -0.97
N PHE A 476 -5.06 -24.82 -0.83
CA PHE A 476 -5.93 -24.97 0.35
C PHE A 476 -6.87 -26.17 0.27
N TRP A 477 -6.93 -26.86 -0.90
CA TRP A 477 -7.85 -27.97 -1.16
C TRP A 477 -7.22 -29.38 -1.20
N SER A 478 -5.89 -29.56 -1.11
CA SER A 478 -5.28 -30.89 -1.35
C SER A 478 -4.99 -31.74 -0.10
N ARG A 479 -5.54 -31.40 1.07
CA ARG A 479 -5.61 -32.35 2.20
C ARG A 479 -7.03 -32.76 2.50
N GLY A 480 -7.66 -33.35 1.49
CA GLY A 480 -8.63 -34.41 1.70
C GLY A 480 -8.03 -35.42 2.67
N ARG A 481 -8.58 -35.45 3.88
CA ARG A 481 -8.31 -36.43 4.91
C ARG A 481 -8.60 -37.80 4.30
N THR A 482 -7.60 -38.49 3.76
CA THR A 482 -7.68 -39.92 3.50
C THR A 482 -7.86 -40.59 4.85
N ARG A 483 -9.13 -40.87 5.18
CA ARG A 483 -9.49 -41.88 6.17
C ARG A 483 -8.97 -43.21 5.61
N ASN A 484 -7.84 -43.67 6.13
CA ASN A 484 -7.57 -45.10 6.25
C ASN A 484 -8.06 -45.56 7.61
#